data_AF-A0A1I0RXM5-F1
#
_entry.id   AF-A0A1I0RXM5-F1
#
_cell.length_a   1.000
_cell.length_b   1.000
_cell.length_c   1.000
_cell.angle_alpha   90.00
_cell.angle_beta   90.00
_cell.angle_gamma   90.00
#
_symmetry.space_group_name_H-M   'P 1'
#
loop_
_entity.id
_entity.type
_entity.pdbx_description
1 polymer ?
#
loop_
_entity_poly.entity_id
_entity_poly.type
_entity_poly.pdbx_seq_one_letter_code
_entity_poly.pdbx_strand_id
1 'polypeptide(L)'
;MFFSAVIGRNRVAADRRPSPAAAWSLVVLDIVVVTTLLALLFDPIMTLIYAGQPSDQASGFFLFVLYVIFPAGVLINACRWAARSRRRY
;
A
#
# COMPACT_ATOMS: atom_id res chain seq x y z
N MET A 1 -6.10 1.91 5.67
CA MET A 1 -6.28 3.10 4.81
C MET A 1 -4.93 3.80 4.71
N PHE A 2 -4.48 4.16 3.50
CA PHE A 2 -3.17 4.76 3.25
C PHE A 2 -3.28 6.26 2.89
N PHE A 3 -2.16 6.98 2.99
CA PHE A 3 -2.12 8.45 2.92
C PHE A 3 -2.69 8.98 1.60
N SER A 4 -2.41 8.31 0.47
CA SER A 4 -2.96 8.69 -0.84
C SER A 4 -4.48 8.68 -0.89
N ALA A 5 -5.14 7.72 -0.22
CA ALA A 5 -6.59 7.59 -0.25
C ALA A 5 -7.29 8.66 0.58
N VAL A 6 -6.73 8.99 1.76
CA VAL A 6 -7.28 10.02 2.65
C VAL A 6 -7.07 11.41 2.03
N ILE A 7 -5.85 11.73 1.62
CA ILE A 7 -5.51 13.03 1.06
C ILE A 7 -6.15 13.20 -0.33
N GLY A 8 -6.19 12.14 -1.14
CA GLY A 8 -6.88 12.13 -2.43
C GLY A 8 -8.38 12.40 -2.30
N ARG A 9 -9.06 11.78 -1.32
CA ARG A 9 -10.47 12.09 -1.00
C ARG A 9 -10.67 13.55 -0.62
N ASN A 10 -9.83 14.08 0.26
CA ASN A 10 -9.94 15.46 0.72
C ASN A 10 -9.71 16.45 -0.42
N ARG A 11 -8.78 16.17 -1.33
CA ARG A 11 -8.54 17.01 -2.53
C ARG A 11 -9.74 17.01 -3.48
N VAL A 12 -10.34 15.85 -3.72
CA VAL A 12 -11.56 15.73 -4.54
C VAL A 12 -12.74 16.45 -3.89
N ALA A 13 -12.93 16.29 -2.57
CA ALA A 13 -13.99 16.96 -1.82
C ALA A 13 -13.83 18.49 -1.77
N ALA A 14 -12.60 18.98 -1.78
CA ALA A 14 -12.27 20.40 -1.81
C ALA A 14 -12.13 20.99 -3.23
N ASP A 15 -12.46 20.21 -4.27
CA ASP A 15 -12.28 20.53 -5.71
C ASP A 15 -10.88 21.08 -6.06
N ARG A 16 -9.86 20.66 -5.30
CA ARG A 16 -8.47 21.08 -5.51
C ARG A 16 -7.79 20.15 -6.49
N ARG A 17 -7.19 20.73 -7.53
CA ARG A 17 -6.42 20.01 -8.55
C ARG A 17 -4.92 20.07 -8.23
N PRO A 18 -4.33 18.99 -7.69
CA PRO A 18 -2.90 18.93 -7.49
C PRO A 18 -2.16 18.89 -8.83
N SER A 19 -0.93 19.41 -8.84
CA SER A 19 0.01 19.20 -9.94
C SER A 19 0.30 17.70 -10.11
N PRO A 20 0.77 17.25 -11.30
CA PRO A 20 1.19 15.87 -11.53
C PRO A 20 2.10 15.35 -10.42
N ALA A 21 3.14 16.12 -10.08
CA ALA A 21 4.11 15.76 -9.05
C ALA A 21 3.45 15.59 -7.67
N ALA A 22 2.55 16.50 -7.27
CA ALA A 22 1.90 16.45 -5.96
C ALA A 22 0.86 15.31 -5.83
N ALA A 23 0.32 14.81 -6.94
CA ALA A 23 -0.57 13.64 -6.93
C ALA A 23 0.23 12.33 -6.79
N TRP A 24 1.32 12.21 -7.55
CA TRP A 24 2.15 11.00 -7.56
C TRP A 24 3.10 10.90 -6.36
N SER A 25 3.49 12.02 -5.73
CA SER A 25 4.33 12.00 -4.52
C SER A 25 3.70 11.24 -3.36
N LEU A 26 2.36 11.23 -3.26
CA LEU A 26 1.64 10.45 -2.26
C LEU A 26 1.73 8.95 -2.53
N VAL A 27 1.73 8.54 -3.79
CA VAL A 27 1.93 7.14 -4.18
C VAL A 27 3.35 6.69 -3.81
N VAL A 28 4.36 7.53 -4.07
CA VAL A 28 5.73 7.27 -3.65
C VAL A 28 5.83 7.14 -2.13
N LEU A 29 5.16 8.02 -1.38
CA LEU A 29 5.11 7.91 0.08
C LEU A 29 4.50 6.57 0.53
N ASP A 30 3.40 6.15 -0.06
CA ASP A 30 2.78 4.86 0.27
C ASP A 30 3.71 3.67 -0.09
N ILE A 31 4.46 3.74 -1.19
CA ILE A 31 5.49 2.74 -1.53
C ILE A 31 6.54 2.64 -0.42
N VAL A 32 7.07 3.79 0.00
CA VAL A 32 8.11 3.86 1.05
C VAL A 32 7.57 3.29 2.36
N VAL A 33 6.37 3.68 2.77
CA VAL A 33 5.75 3.19 4.01
C VAL A 33 5.51 1.69 3.95
N VAL A 34 4.91 1.17 2.87
CA VAL A 34 4.66 -0.27 2.72
C VAL A 34 5.96 -1.06 2.72
N THR A 35 6.97 -0.62 1.97
CA THR A 35 8.26 -1.30 1.89
C THR A 35 8.95 -1.33 3.25
N THR A 36 8.94 -0.21 3.96
CA THR A 36 9.52 -0.10 5.31
C THR A 36 8.80 -1.02 6.28
N LEU A 37 7.47 -1.05 6.26
CA LEU A 37 6.69 -1.94 7.12
C LEU A 37 6.97 -3.42 6.83
N LEU A 38 7.02 -3.81 5.56
CA LEU A 38 7.33 -5.19 5.16
C LEU A 38 8.75 -5.61 5.57
N ALA A 39 9.72 -4.70 5.48
CA ALA A 39 11.09 -4.95 5.93
C ALA A 39 11.13 -5.15 7.46
N LEU A 40 10.47 -4.28 8.23
CA LEU A 40 10.39 -4.40 9.69
C LEU A 40 9.64 -5.65 10.15
N LEU A 41 8.67 -6.11 9.37
CA LEU A 41 7.86 -7.29 9.67
C LEU A 41 8.48 -8.60 9.19
N PHE A 42 9.55 -8.57 8.39
CA PHE A 42 10.13 -9.77 7.81
C PHE A 42 10.66 -10.74 8.88
N ASP A 43 11.58 -10.28 9.73
CA ASP A 43 12.17 -11.09 10.80
C ASP A 43 11.13 -11.66 11.79
N PRO A 44 10.18 -10.87 12.35
CA PRO A 44 9.20 -11.42 13.28
C PRO A 44 8.27 -12.44 12.61
N ILE A 45 7.95 -12.27 11.33
CA ILE A 45 7.12 -13.22 10.60
C ILE A 45 7.87 -14.51 10.31
N MET A 46 9.12 -14.42 9.87
CA MET A 46 9.94 -15.61 9.66
C MET A 46 10.12 -16.37 10.98
N THR A 47 10.32 -15.66 12.09
CA THR A 47 10.38 -16.25 13.43
C THR A 47 9.09 -17.02 13.76
N LEU A 48 7.91 -16.44 13.50
CA LEU A 48 6.62 -17.12 13.72
C LEU A 48 6.45 -18.37 12.84
N ILE A 49 6.85 -18.29 11.57
CA ILE A 49 6.78 -19.43 10.64
C ILE A 49 7.71 -20.54 11.11
N TYR A 50 8.95 -20.22 11.47
CA TYR A 50 9.91 -21.22 11.93
C TYR A 50 9.52 -21.84 13.28
N ALA A 51 8.99 -21.05 14.22
CA ALA A 51 8.56 -21.55 15.52
C ALA A 51 7.24 -22.35 15.44
N GLY A 52 6.29 -21.90 14.63
CA GLY A 52 4.98 -22.53 14.50
C GLY A 52 4.97 -23.75 13.59
N GLN A 53 6.02 -23.93 12.78
CA GLN A 53 6.14 -24.98 11.75
C GLN A 53 4.82 -25.23 10.98
N PRO A 54 4.16 -24.21 10.40
CA PRO A 54 3.00 -24.43 9.56
C PRO A 54 3.39 -25.24 8.32
N SER A 55 2.42 -25.89 7.69
CA SER A 55 2.66 -26.58 6.41
C SER A 55 3.17 -25.59 5.35
N ASP A 56 3.96 -26.10 4.40
CA ASP A 56 4.52 -25.28 3.32
C ASP A 56 3.44 -24.51 2.55
N GLN A 57 2.27 -25.13 2.35
CA GLN A 57 1.12 -24.51 1.70
C GLN A 57 0.57 -23.34 2.51
N ALA A 58 0.44 -23.50 3.84
CA ALA A 58 -0.04 -22.45 4.73
C ALA A 58 0.96 -21.29 4.82
N SER A 59 2.25 -21.60 4.97
CA SER A 59 3.35 -20.62 4.97
C SER A 59 3.41 -19.84 3.65
N GLY A 60 3.35 -20.56 2.53
CA GLY A 60 3.36 -19.96 1.19
C GLY A 60 2.15 -19.07 0.94
N PHE A 61 0.95 -19.52 1.30
CA PHE A 61 -0.26 -18.70 1.18
C PHE A 61 -0.19 -17.44 2.04
N PHE A 62 0.28 -17.55 3.28
CA PHE A 62 0.44 -16.41 4.18
C PHE A 62 1.42 -15.37 3.62
N LEU A 63 2.60 -15.80 3.18
CA LEU A 63 3.60 -14.92 2.58
C LEU A 63 3.09 -14.28 1.28
N PHE A 64 2.36 -15.03 0.45
CA PHE A 64 1.75 -14.50 -0.77
C PHE A 64 0.74 -13.38 -0.46
N VAL A 65 -0.15 -13.59 0.51
CA VAL A 65 -1.12 -12.56 0.90
C VAL A 65 -0.40 -11.31 1.41
N LEU A 66 0.63 -11.48 2.24
CA LEU A 66 1.31 -10.37 2.86
C LEU A 66 2.24 -9.58 1.91
N TYR A 67 3.02 -10.26 1.07
CA TYR A 67 4.03 -9.62 0.24
C TYR A 67 3.54 -9.31 -1.18
N VAL A 68 2.44 -9.92 -1.63
CA VAL A 68 1.90 -9.69 -2.98
C VAL A 68 0.54 -9.00 -2.91
N ILE A 69 -0.44 -9.63 -2.27
CA ILE A 69 -1.83 -9.12 -2.30
C ILE A 69 -1.96 -7.80 -1.56
N PHE A 70 -1.41 -7.71 -0.34
CA PHE A 70 -1.49 -6.50 0.46
C PHE A 70 -0.82 -5.28 -0.23
N PRO A 71 0.44 -5.33 -0.69
CA PRO A 71 1.10 -4.20 -1.35
C PRO A 71 0.42 -3.82 -2.67
N ALA A 72 0.00 -4.81 -3.46
CA ALA A 72 -0.73 -4.57 -4.70
C ALA A 72 -2.04 -3.81 -4.44
N GLY A 73 -2.81 -4.22 -3.42
CA GLY A 73 -4.05 -3.55 -3.04
C GLY A 73 -3.85 -2.09 -2.60
N VAL A 74 -2.74 -1.81 -1.90
CA VAL A 74 -2.37 -0.45 -1.50
C VAL A 74 -2.02 0.40 -2.72
N LEU A 75 -1.14 -0.10 -3.59
CA LEU A 75 -0.66 0.64 -4.76
C LEU A 75 -1.77 0.90 -5.77
N ILE A 76 -2.63 -0.07 -6.02
CA ILE A 76 -3.80 0.09 -6.89
C ILE A 76 -4.69 1.22 -6.36
N ASN A 77 -4.96 1.24 -5.05
CA ASN A 77 -5.76 2.31 -4.46
C ASN A 77 -5.05 3.67 -4.51
N ALA A 78 -3.75 3.71 -4.25
CA ALA A 78 -2.95 4.93 -4.31
C ALA A 78 -2.97 5.53 -5.72
N CYS A 79 -2.69 4.72 -6.74
CA CYS A 79 -2.77 5.11 -8.16
C CYS A 79 -4.17 5.58 -8.55
N ARG A 80 -5.22 4.89 -8.10
CA ARG A 80 -6.62 5.26 -8.38
C ARG A 80 -6.95 6.65 -7.82
N TRP A 81 -6.54 6.97 -6.60
CA TRP A 81 -6.77 8.28 -6.00
C TRP A 81 -5.89 9.38 -6.59
N ALA A 82 -4.65 9.08 -6.95
CA ALA A 82 -3.78 10.01 -7.67
C ALA A 82 -4.38 10.39 -9.03
N ALA A 83 -4.90 9.42 -9.78
CA ALA A 83 -5.59 9.65 -11.05
C ALA A 83 -6.90 10.44 -10.86
N ARG A 84 -7.72 10.03 -9.88
CA ARG A 84 -9.04 10.63 -9.61
C ARG A 84 -8.94 12.08 -9.12
N SER A 85 -7.98 12.39 -8.26
CA SER A 85 -7.78 13.75 -7.76
C SER A 85 -7.35 14.76 -8.84
N ARG A 86 -6.90 14.28 -10.01
CA ARG A 86 -6.52 15.13 -11.14
C ARG A 86 -7.61 15.30 -12.19
N ARG A 87 -8.45 14.30 -12.44
CA ARG A 87 -9.48 14.37 -13.47
C ARG A 87 -10.76 14.96 -12.87
N ARG A 88 -11.28 16.05 -13.47
CA ARG A 88 -12.63 16.54 -13.21
C ARG A 88 -13.60 15.42 -13.60
N TYR A 89 -14.52 15.05 -12.71
CA TYR A 89 -15.83 14.58 -13.16
C TYR A 89 -16.64 15.82 -13.53
#